data_AF-A0A7Z2Q009-F1
#
_entry.id   AF-A0A7Z2Q009-F1
#
_cell.length_a   1.000
_cell.length_b   1.000
_cell.length_c   1.000
_cell.angle_alpha   90.00
_cell.angle_beta   90.00
_cell.angle_gamma   90.00
#
_symmetry.space_group_name_H-M   'P 1'
#
loop_
_entity.id
_entity.type
_entity.pdbx_description
1 polymer ?
#
loop_
_entity_poly.entity_id
_entity_poly.type
_entity_poly.pdbx_seq_one_letter_code
_entity_poly.pdbx_strand_id
1 'polypeptide(L)'
;MSSLSATIQKIFNEPGCAKNANKSDAERNKGCAKQLQPGGAAGGCAFDGAKIALQPFTDVAHLVHGPIACEGNSWDNRGAASSGASIWRTGFTTDMNETDIVFGGEKRLYKAIKEIIKKYNPPAIFVYQTCVPAMIGDDINAVCKAASQKLGKPVIPINSPGFVGPKNLGNKLAGEALLEHVIGTEEPDYTTPYDINLIGEYNLCGELWQVKPLLDELGIRILSCISGDGKYREVASSHRARAAMIVCSKAMINVARKMEGRYGIPFFEGSFYGIQDSSDSLRQIARLLVERGAPCELIERTESVIAREEARAWATIELYKPRFAGKRALLITGGVKSWSVVAALQEAGLELVGTSVKKSTKQDKERIKELMGQDALMIEDMTPREIYKMLKDAKADIMLSGGKSQFVALKAAMPWLDINQERCHAYMGYIGMVKLVEEIDKALFNPMWEQLRRPAPWEEVAKNRQTNRMAQIDVQAVDVAADPETTRRAKKVCFCKEVDLGTLEDAIRSHGLTSVEAVRQHTSAFGGCCKRRIEDILTKMPVSSPPAMLQAAE
;
A
#
# COMPACT_ATOMS: atom_id res chain seq x y z
N MET A 1 28.60 -18.76 22.14
CA MET A 1 27.68 -17.99 21.28
C MET A 1 27.80 -16.53 21.65
N SER A 2 27.83 -15.62 20.69
CA SER A 2 27.78 -14.19 21.02
C SER A 2 26.41 -13.81 21.56
N SER A 3 26.36 -12.88 22.53
CA SER A 3 25.09 -12.33 23.01
C SER A 3 24.32 -11.68 21.86
N LEU A 4 22.99 -11.58 21.98
CA LEU A 4 22.15 -10.90 20.99
C LEU A 4 22.64 -9.46 20.74
N SER A 5 23.03 -8.75 21.79
CA SER A 5 23.62 -7.40 21.70
C SER A 5 24.90 -7.39 20.85
N ALA A 6 25.82 -8.34 21.08
CA ALA A 6 27.05 -8.43 20.29
C ALA A 6 26.77 -8.77 18.81
N THR A 7 25.77 -9.61 18.54
CA THR A 7 25.33 -9.94 17.17
C THR A 7 24.73 -8.71 16.47
N ILE A 8 23.88 -7.95 17.15
CA ILE A 8 23.32 -6.69 16.64
C ILE A 8 24.44 -5.69 16.33
N GLN A 9 25.45 -5.57 17.20
CA GLN A 9 26.57 -4.67 16.97
C GLN A 9 27.37 -5.04 15.71
N LYS A 10 27.62 -6.33 15.48
CA LYS A 10 28.26 -6.81 14.24
C LYS A 10 27.40 -6.50 13.01
N ILE A 11 26.08 -6.65 13.11
CA ILE A 11 25.15 -6.32 12.01
C ILE A 11 25.13 -4.81 11.71
N PHE A 12 25.26 -3.97 12.73
CA PHE A 12 25.35 -2.52 12.55
C PHE A 12 26.65 -2.10 11.90
N ASN A 13 27.74 -2.82 12.14
CA ASN A 13 29.02 -2.63 11.46
C ASN A 13 29.20 -3.55 10.23
N GLU A 14 28.17 -3.64 9.38
CA GLU A 14 28.21 -4.43 8.15
C GLU A 14 28.92 -3.64 7.02
N PRO A 15 30.14 -4.04 6.57
CA PRO A 15 30.93 -3.29 5.60
C PRO A 15 30.31 -3.25 4.20
N GLY A 16 29.56 -4.30 3.82
CA GLY A 16 28.86 -4.34 2.53
C GLY A 16 27.66 -3.38 2.44
N CYS A 17 27.32 -2.70 3.54
CA CYS A 17 26.23 -1.73 3.54
C CYS A 17 26.74 -0.35 3.07
N ALA A 18 26.33 0.09 1.87
CA ALA A 18 26.67 1.41 1.33
C ALA A 18 26.30 2.59 2.25
N LYS A 19 25.27 2.46 3.10
CA LYS A 19 24.93 3.48 4.10
C LYS A 19 25.90 3.53 5.28
N ASN A 20 26.52 2.42 5.65
CA ASN A 20 27.51 2.35 6.73
C ASN A 20 28.92 2.74 6.28
N ALA A 21 29.28 2.43 5.03
CA ALA A 21 30.55 2.84 4.44
C ALA A 21 30.79 4.36 4.57
N ASN A 22 29.71 5.14 4.42
CA ASN A 22 29.73 6.61 4.47
C ASN A 22 29.60 7.23 5.88
N LYS A 23 29.58 6.43 6.95
CA LYS A 23 29.46 6.91 8.35
C LYS A 23 30.81 6.93 9.06
N SER A 24 30.99 7.83 10.02
CA SER A 24 32.10 7.79 10.97
C SER A 24 32.00 6.55 11.88
N ASP A 25 33.10 6.13 12.51
CA ASP A 25 33.11 4.94 13.38
C ASP A 25 32.13 5.06 14.57
N ALA A 26 31.97 6.27 15.13
CA ALA A 26 30.99 6.56 16.16
C ALA A 26 29.53 6.41 15.67
N GLU A 27 29.26 6.74 14.41
CA GLU A 27 27.94 6.61 13.78
C GLU A 27 27.64 5.19 13.28
N ARG A 28 28.67 4.42 12.89
CA ARG A 28 28.55 2.99 12.56
C ARG A 28 28.03 2.20 13.75
N ASN A 29 28.50 2.52 14.96
CA ASN A 29 28.07 1.88 16.19
C ASN A 29 26.60 2.13 16.55
N LYS A 30 25.98 3.21 16.04
CA LYS A 30 24.57 3.53 16.27
C LYS A 30 23.62 2.86 15.27
N GLY A 31 24.14 2.20 14.22
CA GLY A 31 23.35 1.56 13.18
C GLY A 31 22.53 2.52 12.31
N CYS A 32 21.67 1.99 11.44
CA CYS A 32 20.74 2.77 10.62
C CYS A 32 19.35 2.95 11.28
N ALA A 33 19.23 2.67 12.57
CA ALA A 33 17.95 2.72 13.27
C ALA A 33 17.56 4.19 13.54
N LYS A 34 16.82 4.79 12.61
CA LYS A 34 16.03 5.98 12.94
C LYS A 34 14.98 5.53 13.95
N GLN A 35 15.03 6.08 15.16
CA GLN A 35 14.04 5.79 16.19
C GLN A 35 12.65 6.16 15.63
N LEU A 36 11.74 5.19 15.66
CA LEU A 36 10.38 5.40 15.20
C LEU A 36 9.72 6.46 16.08
N GLN A 37 9.04 7.43 15.45
CA GLN A 37 8.30 8.46 16.18
C GLN A 37 7.04 7.82 16.78
N PRO A 38 6.82 7.89 18.10
CA PRO A 38 5.58 7.46 18.72
C PRO A 38 4.36 8.10 18.03
N GLY A 39 3.32 7.31 17.75
CA GLY A 39 2.14 7.75 16.99
C GLY A 39 2.32 7.77 15.47
N GLY A 40 3.54 7.53 14.95
CA GLY A 40 3.77 7.28 13.53
C GLY A 40 3.36 5.86 13.11
N ALA A 41 3.03 5.67 11.84
CA ALA A 41 2.77 4.33 11.30
C ALA A 41 4.04 3.46 11.42
N ALA A 42 4.05 2.56 12.41
CA ALA A 42 5.17 1.67 12.64
C ALA A 42 5.25 0.60 11.53
N GLY A 43 6.45 0.41 10.97
CA GLY A 43 6.78 -0.79 10.21
C GLY A 43 6.75 -2.04 11.12
N GLY A 44 6.88 -3.22 10.53
CA GLY A 44 7.00 -4.46 11.31
C GLY A 44 8.20 -4.46 12.26
N CYS A 45 8.15 -5.30 13.28
CA CYS A 45 9.21 -5.47 14.30
C CYS A 45 10.28 -6.48 13.86
N ALA A 46 11.33 -6.67 14.66
CA ALA A 46 12.39 -7.64 14.36
C ALA A 46 11.87 -9.08 14.24
N PHE A 47 10.93 -9.50 15.08
CA PHE A 47 10.27 -10.81 14.96
C PHE A 47 9.56 -10.95 13.60
N ASP A 48 8.75 -9.96 13.21
CA ASP A 48 8.07 -9.94 11.91
C ASP A 48 9.07 -10.13 10.76
N GLY A 49 10.22 -9.45 10.83
CA GLY A 49 11.29 -9.62 9.84
C GLY A 49 11.87 -11.03 9.81
N ALA A 50 12.27 -11.55 10.97
CA ALA A 50 12.90 -12.87 11.04
C ALA A 50 11.96 -14.00 10.61
N LYS A 51 10.70 -13.99 11.06
CA LYS A 51 9.68 -14.96 10.65
C LYS A 51 9.45 -14.88 9.15
N ILE A 52 9.21 -13.69 8.61
CA ILE A 52 8.97 -13.52 7.17
C ILE A 52 10.16 -13.92 6.30
N ALA A 53 11.39 -13.72 6.79
CA ALA A 53 12.59 -14.08 6.05
C ALA A 53 12.79 -15.59 5.94
N LEU A 54 12.34 -16.36 6.93
CA LEU A 54 12.64 -17.80 7.04
C LEU A 54 11.42 -18.70 6.85
N GLN A 55 10.21 -18.21 7.09
CA GLN A 55 8.97 -18.98 6.98
C GLN A 55 8.77 -19.68 5.64
N PRO A 56 9.25 -19.16 4.49
CA PRO A 56 9.17 -19.89 3.24
C PRO A 56 10.00 -21.18 3.15
N PHE A 57 10.74 -21.58 4.20
CA PHE A 57 11.34 -22.92 4.29
C PHE A 57 10.27 -23.98 4.55
N THR A 58 9.92 -24.70 3.49
CA THR A 58 8.62 -25.36 3.39
C THR A 58 8.50 -26.67 4.17
N ASP A 59 9.62 -27.30 4.51
CA ASP A 59 9.68 -28.54 5.28
C ASP A 59 10.03 -28.32 6.76
N VAL A 60 10.29 -27.08 7.18
CA VAL A 60 10.66 -26.73 8.56
C VAL A 60 9.42 -26.38 9.38
N ALA A 61 9.38 -26.82 10.64
CA ALA A 61 8.38 -26.32 11.58
C ALA A 61 8.85 -25.00 12.22
N HIS A 62 8.05 -23.94 12.06
CA HIS A 62 8.34 -22.61 12.61
C HIS A 62 7.60 -22.39 13.93
N LEU A 63 8.25 -22.66 15.06
CA LEU A 63 7.70 -22.51 16.40
C LEU A 63 7.93 -21.10 16.96
N VAL A 64 6.86 -20.37 17.24
CA VAL A 64 6.92 -19.08 17.92
C VAL A 64 6.84 -19.26 19.42
N HIS A 65 7.90 -18.88 20.12
CA HIS A 65 7.90 -18.84 21.57
C HIS A 65 7.38 -17.48 22.05
N GLY A 66 6.16 -17.47 22.56
CA GLY A 66 5.46 -16.27 23.01
C GLY A 66 3.97 -16.51 23.25
N PRO A 67 3.22 -15.46 23.63
CA PRO A 67 1.76 -15.46 23.60
C PRO A 67 1.21 -15.67 22.18
N ILE A 68 -0.04 -16.14 22.05
CA ILE A 68 -0.68 -16.43 20.76
C ILE A 68 -0.61 -15.28 19.74
N ALA A 69 -0.66 -14.02 20.18
CA ALA A 69 -0.82 -12.88 19.29
C ALA A 69 0.28 -12.74 18.22
N CYS A 70 1.53 -13.12 18.54
CA CYS A 70 2.61 -13.03 17.55
C CYS A 70 2.37 -13.99 16.38
N GLU A 71 2.12 -15.27 16.66
CA GLU A 71 1.83 -16.25 15.60
C GLU A 71 0.47 -15.97 14.95
N GLY A 72 -0.59 -15.69 15.72
CA GLY A 72 -1.93 -15.47 15.19
C GLY A 72 -2.02 -14.33 14.17
N ASN A 73 -1.20 -13.27 14.30
CA ASN A 73 -1.13 -12.18 13.32
C ASN A 73 -0.12 -12.44 12.18
N SER A 74 0.86 -13.31 12.37
CA SER A 74 1.86 -13.64 11.34
C SER A 74 1.56 -14.93 10.56
N TRP A 75 0.53 -15.67 10.95
CA TRP A 75 0.22 -16.98 10.41
C TRP A 75 -0.21 -16.87 8.94
N ASP A 76 0.54 -17.55 8.06
CA ASP A 76 0.33 -17.61 6.60
C ASP A 76 0.10 -16.22 5.95
N ASN A 77 0.74 -15.17 6.49
CA ASN A 77 0.53 -13.79 6.05
C ASN A 77 1.22 -13.45 4.71
N ARG A 78 1.83 -14.44 4.06
CA ARG A 78 2.53 -14.32 2.78
C ARG A 78 2.10 -15.41 1.83
N GLY A 79 1.70 -15.02 0.63
CA GLY A 79 1.34 -15.95 -0.44
C GLY A 79 2.53 -16.70 -1.06
N ALA A 80 3.52 -17.12 -0.27
CA ALA A 80 4.63 -17.93 -0.78
C ALA A 80 4.11 -19.30 -1.26
N ALA A 81 4.53 -19.69 -2.46
CA ALA A 81 4.18 -20.98 -3.04
C ALA A 81 5.22 -22.04 -2.64
N SER A 82 4.77 -23.27 -2.49
CA SER A 82 5.60 -24.41 -2.06
C SER A 82 5.36 -25.63 -2.93
N SER A 83 6.43 -26.31 -3.34
CA SER A 83 6.41 -27.58 -4.03
C SER A 83 6.55 -28.73 -3.02
N GLY A 84 5.48 -29.51 -2.86
CA GLY A 84 5.44 -30.65 -1.94
C GLY A 84 5.14 -30.26 -0.49
N ALA A 85 6.17 -30.05 0.33
CA ALA A 85 6.02 -29.87 1.78
C ALA A 85 5.21 -28.59 2.14
N SER A 86 4.34 -28.71 3.14
CA SER A 86 3.43 -27.63 3.57
C SER A 86 3.41 -27.39 5.08
N ILE A 87 4.29 -28.05 5.84
CA ILE A 87 4.31 -27.92 7.32
C ILE A 87 4.56 -26.48 7.79
N TRP A 88 5.30 -25.70 7.00
CA TRP A 88 5.56 -24.28 7.24
C TRP A 88 4.29 -23.40 7.33
N ARG A 89 3.18 -23.86 6.73
CA ARG A 89 1.86 -23.21 6.82
C ARG A 89 1.11 -23.57 8.10
N THR A 90 1.61 -24.50 8.91
CA THR A 90 1.02 -24.79 10.22
C THR A 90 1.57 -23.80 11.24
N GLY A 91 0.67 -23.10 11.94
CA GLY A 91 1.06 -22.14 12.97
C GLY A 91 1.41 -22.85 14.28
N PHE A 92 2.70 -22.90 14.61
CA PHE A 92 3.19 -23.45 15.88
C PHE A 92 3.50 -22.33 16.86
N THR A 93 2.93 -22.40 18.05
CA THR A 93 3.23 -21.47 19.14
C THR A 93 3.26 -22.20 20.48
N THR A 94 4.03 -21.68 21.42
CA THR A 94 3.97 -22.12 22.82
C THR A 94 2.73 -21.61 23.55
N ASP A 95 2.08 -20.57 23.00
CA ASP A 95 0.93 -19.86 23.58
C ASP A 95 1.10 -19.61 25.09
N MET A 96 2.15 -18.85 25.42
CA MET A 96 2.53 -18.57 26.80
C MET A 96 1.38 -17.88 27.54
N ASN A 97 1.09 -18.36 28.74
CA ASN A 97 0.11 -17.77 29.65
C ASN A 97 0.81 -17.10 30.85
N GLU A 98 0.02 -16.56 31.78
CA GLU A 98 0.50 -15.85 32.97
C GLU A 98 1.44 -16.73 33.82
N THR A 99 1.21 -18.04 33.87
CA THR A 99 2.07 -18.96 34.63
C THR A 99 3.47 -19.03 34.00
N ASP A 100 3.57 -19.10 32.67
CA ASP A 100 4.86 -19.10 31.98
C ASP A 100 5.57 -17.75 32.11
N ILE A 101 4.82 -16.65 32.18
CA ILE A 101 5.40 -15.31 32.39
C ILE A 101 6.02 -15.20 33.78
N VAL A 102 5.35 -15.74 34.80
CA VAL A 102 5.81 -15.67 36.19
C VAL A 102 6.95 -16.65 36.46
N PHE A 103 6.88 -17.86 35.92
CA PHE A 103 7.81 -18.96 36.27
C PHE A 103 8.80 -19.35 35.16
N GLY A 104 8.75 -18.70 34.00
CA GLY A 104 9.59 -18.98 32.83
C GLY A 104 8.93 -19.95 31.83
N GLY A 105 9.18 -19.71 30.54
CA GLY A 105 8.57 -20.44 29.43
C GLY A 105 9.36 -21.65 28.93
N GLU A 106 10.60 -21.85 29.40
CA GLU A 106 11.54 -22.83 28.87
C GLU A 106 11.04 -24.28 28.89
N LYS A 107 10.38 -24.70 29.99
CA LYS A 107 9.81 -26.05 30.11
C LYS A 107 8.67 -26.27 29.12
N ARG A 108 7.86 -25.23 28.88
CA ARG A 108 6.77 -25.26 27.91
C ARG A 108 7.32 -25.32 26.48
N LEU A 109 8.36 -24.54 26.20
CA LEU A 109 9.08 -24.59 24.93
C LEU A 109 9.63 -25.99 24.64
N TYR A 110 10.33 -26.62 25.59
CA TYR A 110 10.86 -27.97 25.40
C TYR A 110 9.76 -29.01 25.12
N LYS A 111 8.63 -28.93 25.83
CA LYS A 111 7.46 -29.80 25.59
C LYS A 111 6.88 -29.59 24.18
N ALA A 112 6.70 -28.34 23.76
CA ALA A 112 6.21 -28.00 22.43
C ALA A 112 7.12 -28.57 21.32
N ILE A 113 8.45 -28.41 21.45
CA ILE A 113 9.42 -28.99 20.52
C ILE A 113 9.27 -30.52 20.45
N LYS A 114 9.17 -31.19 21.60
CA LYS A 114 8.99 -32.64 21.67
C LYS A 114 7.68 -33.09 21.00
N GLU A 115 6.60 -32.35 21.18
CA GLU A 115 5.31 -32.64 20.56
C GLU A 115 5.35 -32.46 19.04
N ILE A 116 5.99 -31.40 18.54
CA ILE A 116 6.16 -31.17 17.10
C ILE A 116 6.94 -32.33 16.46
N ILE A 117 8.07 -32.74 17.07
CA ILE A 117 8.86 -33.87 16.56
C ILE A 117 8.03 -35.15 16.59
N LYS A 118 7.32 -35.43 17.68
CA LYS A 118 6.51 -36.65 17.81
C LYS A 118 5.37 -36.71 16.79
N LYS A 119 4.69 -35.59 16.52
CA LYS A 119 3.48 -35.56 15.69
C LYS A 119 3.77 -35.35 14.20
N TYR A 120 4.75 -34.51 13.87
CA TYR A 120 5.01 -34.10 12.48
C TYR A 120 6.40 -34.52 11.97
N ASN A 121 7.35 -34.80 12.88
CA ASN A 121 8.70 -35.25 12.56
C ASN A 121 9.42 -34.47 11.43
N PRO A 122 9.44 -33.12 11.45
CA PRO A 122 10.11 -32.35 10.40
C PRO A 122 11.62 -32.61 10.38
N PRO A 123 12.31 -32.26 9.27
CA PRO A 123 13.77 -32.24 9.21
C PRO A 123 14.40 -31.31 10.25
N ALA A 124 13.80 -30.15 10.50
CA ALA A 124 14.27 -29.18 11.50
C ALA A 124 13.12 -28.37 12.12
N ILE A 125 13.40 -27.72 13.26
CA ILE A 125 12.49 -26.79 13.93
C ILE A 125 13.20 -25.45 14.13
N PHE A 126 12.61 -24.36 13.66
CA PHE A 126 13.10 -23.00 13.91
C PHE A 126 12.27 -22.37 15.04
N VAL A 127 12.95 -21.92 16.10
CA VAL A 127 12.33 -21.41 17.32
C VAL A 127 12.53 -19.90 17.41
N TYR A 128 11.45 -19.13 17.30
CA TYR A 128 11.49 -17.66 17.33
C TYR A 128 11.21 -17.14 18.73
N GLN A 129 12.15 -16.37 19.31
CA GLN A 129 11.91 -15.66 20.56
C GLN A 129 11.16 -14.35 20.30
N THR A 130 10.02 -14.16 20.97
CA THR A 130 9.25 -12.90 20.96
C THR A 130 9.60 -12.02 22.17
N CYS A 131 8.91 -10.88 22.32
CA CYS A 131 9.24 -9.89 23.35
C CYS A 131 9.18 -10.45 24.79
N VAL A 132 8.10 -11.16 25.13
CA VAL A 132 7.85 -11.64 26.51
C VAL A 132 8.92 -12.62 27.00
N PRO A 133 9.20 -13.75 26.32
CA PRO A 133 10.24 -14.68 26.76
C PRO A 133 11.63 -14.04 26.82
N ALA A 134 11.93 -13.07 25.94
CA ALA A 134 13.19 -12.33 26.00
C ALA A 134 13.29 -11.40 27.23
N MET A 135 12.19 -10.77 27.65
CA MET A 135 12.16 -9.87 28.81
C MET A 135 12.26 -10.62 30.14
N ILE A 136 11.61 -11.79 30.25
CA ILE A 136 11.67 -12.61 31.46
C ILE A 136 12.98 -13.42 31.56
N GLY A 137 13.78 -13.43 30.49
CA GLY A 137 15.11 -14.02 30.48
C GLY A 137 15.17 -15.50 30.10
N ASP A 138 14.17 -16.03 29.38
CA ASP A 138 14.21 -17.41 28.87
C ASP A 138 15.43 -17.61 27.94
N ASP A 139 16.26 -18.61 28.22
CA ASP A 139 17.40 -18.98 27.37
C ASP A 139 17.00 -20.02 26.32
N ILE A 140 16.42 -19.54 25.23
CA ILE A 140 16.03 -20.42 24.12
C ILE A 140 17.22 -21.14 23.48
N ASN A 141 18.45 -20.61 23.58
CA ASN A 141 19.62 -21.25 22.99
C ASN A 141 19.97 -22.53 23.76
N ALA A 142 19.94 -22.46 25.09
CA ALA A 142 20.13 -23.62 25.96
C ALA A 142 19.04 -24.68 25.72
N VAL A 143 17.77 -24.27 25.64
CA VAL A 143 16.64 -25.18 25.38
C VAL A 143 16.75 -25.84 24.01
N CYS A 144 17.03 -25.06 22.95
CA CYS A 144 17.17 -25.59 21.59
C CYS A 144 18.36 -26.56 21.49
N LYS A 145 19.50 -26.24 22.10
CA LYS A 145 20.66 -27.13 22.15
C LYS A 145 20.35 -28.45 22.85
N ALA A 146 19.72 -28.39 24.02
CA ALA A 146 19.34 -29.59 24.78
C ALA A 146 18.30 -30.43 24.04
N ALA A 147 17.31 -29.79 23.41
CA ALA A 147 16.30 -30.48 22.60
C ALA A 147 16.93 -31.15 21.37
N SER A 148 17.81 -30.45 20.66
CA SER A 148 18.51 -30.99 19.49
C SER A 148 19.32 -32.23 19.85
N GLN A 149 20.12 -32.17 20.92
CA GLN A 149 20.92 -33.31 21.40
C GLN A 149 20.08 -34.50 21.84
N LYS A 150 18.97 -34.26 22.54
CA LYS A 150 18.14 -35.32 23.12
C LYS A 150 17.13 -35.93 22.16
N LEU A 151 16.68 -35.17 21.16
CA LEU A 151 15.64 -35.58 20.22
C LEU A 151 16.19 -35.91 18.82
N GLY A 152 17.49 -35.70 18.58
CA GLY A 152 18.17 -36.11 17.35
C GLY A 152 17.73 -35.32 16.10
N LYS A 153 17.26 -34.09 16.29
CA LYS A 153 16.77 -33.21 15.22
C LYS A 153 17.34 -31.81 15.37
N PRO A 154 17.75 -31.12 14.30
CA PRO A 154 18.11 -29.71 14.36
C PRO A 154 16.99 -28.85 14.95
N VAL A 155 17.30 -28.15 16.05
CA VAL A 155 16.43 -27.15 16.66
C VAL A 155 17.20 -25.83 16.71
N ILE A 156 16.76 -24.85 15.93
CA ILE A 156 17.53 -23.65 15.61
C ILE A 156 16.94 -22.44 16.35
N PRO A 157 17.67 -21.81 17.28
CA PRO A 157 17.20 -20.62 17.97
C PRO A 157 17.30 -19.38 17.08
N ILE A 158 16.18 -18.65 16.94
CA ILE A 158 16.09 -17.37 16.24
C ILE A 158 15.79 -16.27 17.26
N ASN A 159 16.86 -15.62 17.74
CA ASN A 159 16.78 -14.56 18.73
C ASN A 159 16.38 -13.23 18.06
N SER A 160 15.07 -12.98 17.94
CA SER A 160 14.54 -11.79 17.26
C SER A 160 13.39 -11.11 18.02
N PRO A 161 13.51 -10.80 19.33
CA PRO A 161 12.43 -10.15 20.06
C PRO A 161 12.07 -8.80 19.45
N GLY A 162 10.77 -8.50 19.34
CA GLY A 162 10.28 -7.38 18.54
C GLY A 162 10.82 -6.00 18.94
N PHE A 163 11.17 -5.79 20.21
CA PHE A 163 11.66 -4.51 20.72
C PHE A 163 13.08 -4.16 20.29
N VAL A 164 13.87 -5.11 19.76
CA VAL A 164 15.29 -4.86 19.42
C VAL A 164 15.48 -4.05 18.15
N GLY A 165 14.43 -3.92 17.32
CA GLY A 165 14.48 -3.05 16.16
C GLY A 165 13.44 -3.35 15.09
N PRO A 166 13.60 -2.73 13.91
CA PRO A 166 12.64 -2.84 12.82
C PRO A 166 12.76 -4.17 12.07
N LYS A 167 11.77 -4.47 11.23
CA LYS A 167 11.71 -5.62 10.31
C LYS A 167 13.03 -5.93 9.60
N ASN A 168 13.70 -4.91 9.06
CA ASN A 168 14.96 -5.10 8.35
C ASN A 168 16.09 -5.66 9.24
N LEU A 169 16.11 -5.32 10.54
CA LEU A 169 17.05 -5.92 11.48
C LEU A 169 16.70 -7.40 11.72
N GLY A 170 15.41 -7.71 11.82
CA GLY A 170 14.89 -9.08 11.88
C GLY A 170 15.41 -9.97 10.76
N ASN A 171 15.35 -9.50 9.51
CA ASN A 171 15.88 -10.25 8.35
C ASN A 171 17.36 -10.59 8.51
N LYS A 172 18.16 -9.64 9.02
CA LYS A 172 19.60 -9.85 9.22
C LYS A 172 19.87 -10.84 10.36
N LEU A 173 19.13 -10.74 11.47
CA LEU A 173 19.21 -11.68 12.59
C LEU A 173 18.86 -13.11 12.16
N ALA A 174 17.82 -13.27 11.33
CA ALA A 174 17.49 -14.54 10.70
C ALA A 174 18.65 -15.08 9.84
N GLY A 175 19.25 -14.23 9.01
CA GLY A 175 20.42 -14.59 8.21
C GLY A 175 21.64 -15.00 9.05
N GLU A 176 21.89 -14.33 10.18
CA GLU A 176 22.94 -14.74 11.13
C GLU A 176 22.66 -16.13 11.74
N ALA A 177 21.41 -16.40 12.11
CA ALA A 177 21.04 -17.70 12.66
C ALA A 177 21.25 -18.84 11.64
N LEU A 178 20.94 -18.60 10.35
CA LEU A 178 21.27 -19.56 9.29
C LEU A 178 22.78 -19.78 9.17
N LEU A 179 23.58 -18.72 9.15
CA LEU A 179 25.04 -18.80 9.05
C LEU A 179 25.71 -19.47 10.27
N GLU A 180 25.12 -19.36 11.45
CA GLU A 180 25.70 -19.90 12.69
C GLU A 180 25.27 -21.35 12.93
N HIS A 181 24.06 -21.73 12.54
CA HIS A 181 23.45 -23.00 12.95
C HIS A 181 23.03 -23.93 11.81
N VAL A 182 23.02 -23.47 10.55
CA VAL A 182 22.46 -24.24 9.42
C VAL A 182 23.45 -24.37 8.26
N ILE A 183 23.94 -23.27 7.71
CA ILE A 183 24.78 -23.30 6.50
C ILE A 183 26.12 -23.98 6.81
N GLY A 184 26.41 -25.07 6.11
CA GLY A 184 27.62 -25.86 6.28
C GLY A 184 27.47 -27.05 7.24
N THR A 185 26.24 -27.38 7.67
CA THR A 185 26.02 -28.52 8.57
C THR A 185 25.74 -29.85 7.85
N GLU A 186 25.40 -29.81 6.56
CA GLU A 186 25.14 -31.01 5.75
C GLU A 186 25.86 -30.92 4.41
N GLU A 187 26.14 -32.07 3.80
CA GLU A 187 26.69 -32.13 2.44
C GLU A 187 25.61 -32.52 1.42
N PRO A 188 25.63 -31.92 0.21
CA PRO A 188 24.72 -32.30 -0.85
C PRO A 188 25.17 -33.66 -1.43
N ASP A 189 24.23 -34.40 -2.02
CA ASP A 189 24.54 -35.72 -2.61
C ASP A 189 25.54 -35.63 -3.77
N TYR A 190 25.52 -34.52 -4.51
CA TYR A 190 26.48 -34.19 -5.57
C TYR A 190 26.58 -32.68 -5.75
N THR A 191 27.68 -32.24 -6.37
CA THR A 191 27.88 -30.84 -6.78
C THR A 191 28.10 -30.76 -8.29
N THR A 192 27.80 -29.60 -8.87
CA THR A 192 28.04 -29.31 -10.29
C THR A 192 28.82 -28.01 -10.45
N PRO A 193 29.45 -27.78 -11.61
CA PRO A 193 30.02 -26.47 -11.96
C PRO A 193 28.96 -25.35 -12.07
N TYR A 194 27.67 -25.68 -12.10
CA TYR A 194 26.57 -24.75 -12.34
C TYR A 194 25.68 -24.52 -11.12
N ASP A 195 26.13 -24.90 -9.93
CA ASP A 195 25.36 -24.76 -8.69
C ASP A 195 25.37 -23.31 -8.20
N ILE A 196 24.18 -22.73 -7.98
CA ILE A 196 24.02 -21.37 -7.43
C ILE A 196 23.15 -21.34 -6.18
N ASN A 197 23.33 -20.28 -5.38
CA ASN A 197 22.39 -19.90 -4.33
C ASN A 197 21.60 -18.66 -4.73
N LEU A 198 20.30 -18.66 -4.48
CA LEU A 198 19.47 -17.46 -4.53
C LEU A 198 19.19 -17.00 -3.10
N ILE A 199 19.55 -15.76 -2.77
CA ILE A 199 19.43 -15.20 -1.41
C ILE A 199 18.44 -14.04 -1.43
N GLY A 200 17.43 -14.08 -0.57
CA GLY A 200 16.39 -13.06 -0.51
C GLY A 200 15.24 -13.27 -1.51
N GLU A 201 15.17 -14.44 -2.15
CA GLU A 201 14.03 -14.87 -2.96
C GLU A 201 13.02 -15.60 -2.07
N TYR A 202 11.73 -15.29 -2.18
CA TYR A 202 10.68 -15.78 -1.26
C TYR A 202 9.59 -16.61 -1.94
N ASN A 203 9.69 -16.83 -3.25
CA ASN A 203 8.73 -17.55 -4.10
C ASN A 203 7.28 -17.11 -3.90
N LEU A 204 7.08 -15.79 -3.72
CA LEU A 204 5.75 -15.21 -3.53
C LEU A 204 4.92 -15.42 -4.80
N CYS A 205 3.76 -16.07 -4.65
CA CYS A 205 2.88 -16.49 -5.75
C CYS A 205 3.54 -17.38 -6.81
N GLY A 206 4.63 -18.08 -6.48
CA GLY A 206 5.35 -18.90 -7.45
C GLY A 206 6.27 -18.11 -8.37
N GLU A 207 6.75 -16.93 -7.94
CA GLU A 207 7.68 -16.12 -8.74
C GLU A 207 8.95 -16.86 -9.14
N LEU A 208 9.57 -17.59 -8.22
CA LEU A 208 10.77 -18.37 -8.54
C LEU A 208 10.49 -19.39 -9.64
N TRP A 209 9.28 -19.95 -9.69
CA TRP A 209 8.88 -20.91 -10.72
C TRP A 209 8.73 -20.30 -12.12
N GLN A 210 8.71 -18.96 -12.25
CA GLN A 210 8.77 -18.29 -13.55
C GLN A 210 10.19 -18.24 -14.11
N VAL A 211 11.21 -18.21 -13.23
CA VAL A 211 12.62 -18.08 -13.61
C VAL A 211 13.33 -19.42 -13.60
N LYS A 212 12.93 -20.34 -12.72
CA LYS A 212 13.53 -21.68 -12.60
C LYS A 212 13.60 -22.43 -13.94
N PRO A 213 12.57 -22.47 -14.80
CA PRO A 213 12.65 -23.17 -16.08
C PRO A 213 13.78 -22.65 -17.00
N LEU A 214 14.06 -21.34 -16.94
CA LEU A 214 15.15 -20.73 -17.72
C LEU A 214 16.52 -21.19 -17.20
N LEU A 215 16.68 -21.24 -15.88
CA LEU A 215 17.90 -21.75 -15.25
C LEU A 215 18.09 -23.25 -15.53
N ASP A 216 17.01 -24.04 -15.45
CA ASP A 216 17.02 -25.47 -15.77
C ASP A 216 17.43 -25.71 -17.25
N GLU A 217 16.90 -24.92 -18.20
CA GLU A 217 17.28 -24.99 -19.63
C GLU A 217 18.77 -24.70 -19.85
N LEU A 218 19.33 -23.77 -19.08
CA LEU A 218 20.76 -23.46 -19.10
C LEU A 218 21.62 -24.51 -18.36
N GLY A 219 20.99 -25.47 -17.67
CA GLY A 219 21.68 -26.45 -16.82
C GLY A 219 22.17 -25.86 -15.49
N ILE A 220 21.72 -24.65 -15.14
CA ILE A 220 22.05 -23.97 -13.89
C ILE A 220 21.16 -24.52 -12.79
N ARG A 221 21.77 -25.14 -11.79
CA ARG A 221 21.05 -25.73 -10.66
C ARG A 221 20.98 -24.75 -9.51
N ILE A 222 19.77 -24.41 -9.07
CA ILE A 222 19.58 -23.75 -7.78
C ILE A 222 19.86 -24.78 -6.69
N LEU A 223 21.03 -24.72 -6.07
CA LEU A 223 21.40 -25.59 -4.95
C LEU A 223 20.59 -25.26 -3.70
N SER A 224 20.38 -23.96 -3.46
CA SER A 224 19.58 -23.47 -2.35
C SER A 224 18.90 -22.15 -2.70
N CYS A 225 17.64 -22.04 -2.29
CA CYS A 225 16.89 -20.78 -2.26
C CYS A 225 16.66 -20.37 -0.81
N ILE A 226 17.21 -19.22 -0.41
CA ILE A 226 17.00 -18.61 0.91
C ILE A 226 15.94 -17.50 0.72
N SER A 227 14.65 -17.75 0.91
CA SER A 227 14.03 -18.98 1.47
C SER A 227 12.88 -19.56 0.65
N GLY A 228 12.47 -18.92 -0.44
CA GLY A 228 11.29 -19.28 -1.21
C GLY A 228 11.32 -20.70 -1.75
N ASP A 229 10.36 -21.51 -1.32
CA ASP A 229 10.27 -22.94 -1.64
C ASP A 229 11.49 -23.77 -1.20
N GLY A 230 12.35 -23.21 -0.33
CA GLY A 230 13.56 -23.88 0.12
C GLY A 230 13.25 -25.02 1.09
N LYS A 231 14.16 -26.01 1.11
CA LYS A 231 14.18 -27.10 2.09
C LYS A 231 15.34 -26.95 3.06
N TYR A 232 15.22 -27.52 4.26
CA TYR A 232 16.28 -27.43 5.26
C TYR A 232 17.64 -27.94 4.74
N ARG A 233 17.65 -29.12 4.12
CA ARG A 233 18.88 -29.76 3.61
C ARG A 233 19.59 -28.95 2.52
N GLU A 234 18.82 -28.29 1.66
CA GLU A 234 19.36 -27.42 0.60
C GLU A 234 20.13 -26.25 1.21
N VAL A 235 19.55 -25.59 2.21
CA VAL A 235 20.20 -24.46 2.89
C VAL A 235 21.36 -24.91 3.76
N ALA A 236 21.24 -26.09 4.38
CA ALA A 236 22.32 -26.68 5.17
C ALA A 236 23.56 -27.02 4.31
N SER A 237 23.35 -27.31 3.03
CA SER A 237 24.41 -27.64 2.05
C SER A 237 24.79 -26.48 1.13
N SER A 238 24.24 -25.27 1.35
CA SER A 238 24.42 -24.13 0.45
C SER A 238 25.87 -23.62 0.38
N HIS A 239 26.76 -24.02 1.29
CA HIS A 239 28.20 -23.70 1.26
C HIS A 239 28.95 -24.36 0.09
N ARG A 240 28.30 -25.26 -0.67
CA ARG A 240 28.89 -25.91 -1.85
C ARG A 240 28.60 -25.23 -3.19
N ALA A 241 27.79 -24.16 -3.21
CA ALA A 241 27.49 -23.44 -4.44
C ALA A 241 28.73 -22.78 -5.06
N ARG A 242 28.70 -22.57 -6.38
CA ARG A 242 29.77 -21.91 -7.14
C ARG A 242 29.66 -20.40 -7.15
N ALA A 243 28.43 -19.88 -7.10
CA ALA A 243 28.11 -18.47 -7.02
C ALA A 243 26.81 -18.24 -6.24
N ALA A 244 26.56 -17.00 -5.82
CA ALA A 244 25.30 -16.60 -5.20
C ALA A 244 24.75 -15.31 -5.84
N MET A 245 23.43 -15.19 -5.87
CA MET A 245 22.74 -13.97 -6.26
C MET A 245 21.88 -13.48 -5.10
N ILE A 246 22.02 -12.21 -4.75
CA ILE A 246 21.08 -11.54 -3.85
C ILE A 246 19.93 -10.99 -4.70
N VAL A 247 18.73 -11.55 -4.52
CA VAL A 247 17.55 -11.21 -5.33
C VAL A 247 16.79 -10.06 -4.70
N CYS A 248 16.68 -8.94 -5.42
CA CYS A 248 15.77 -7.82 -5.16
C CYS A 248 15.74 -7.28 -3.71
N SER A 249 16.80 -7.47 -2.89
CA SER A 249 16.82 -7.03 -1.49
C SER A 249 18.18 -7.03 -0.81
N LYS A 250 18.56 -5.92 -0.15
CA LYS A 250 19.72 -5.89 0.78
C LYS A 250 19.40 -6.46 2.17
N ALA A 251 18.25 -7.11 2.34
CA ALA A 251 17.80 -7.64 3.63
C ALA A 251 18.77 -8.66 4.23
N MET A 252 19.44 -9.46 3.40
CA MET A 252 20.34 -10.54 3.82
C MET A 252 21.74 -10.42 3.19
N ILE A 253 22.20 -9.20 2.91
CA ILE A 253 23.56 -8.96 2.37
C ILE A 253 24.68 -9.51 3.29
N ASN A 254 24.42 -9.53 4.59
CA ASN A 254 25.33 -10.13 5.57
C ASN A 254 25.54 -11.63 5.34
N VAL A 255 24.53 -12.34 4.83
CA VAL A 255 24.63 -13.77 4.46
C VAL A 255 25.60 -13.93 3.30
N ALA A 256 25.35 -13.25 2.19
CA ALA A 256 26.17 -13.34 0.99
C ALA A 256 27.64 -12.97 1.25
N ARG A 257 27.91 -11.83 1.90
CA ARG A 257 29.28 -11.41 2.22
C ARG A 257 30.01 -12.42 3.13
N LYS A 258 29.31 -12.97 4.12
CA LYS A 258 29.93 -13.97 5.01
C LYS A 258 30.11 -15.31 4.31
N MET A 259 29.26 -15.68 3.35
CA MET A 259 29.49 -16.85 2.50
C MET A 259 30.69 -16.66 1.57
N GLU A 260 30.87 -15.46 1.01
CA GLU A 260 32.07 -15.11 0.27
C GLU A 260 33.32 -15.23 1.15
N GLY A 261 33.31 -14.62 2.34
CA GLY A 261 34.46 -14.66 3.26
C GLY A 261 34.76 -16.04 3.87
N ARG A 262 33.74 -16.87 4.14
CA ARG A 262 33.92 -18.19 4.78
C ARG A 262 34.11 -19.33 3.78
N TYR A 263 33.48 -19.25 2.63
CA TYR A 263 33.39 -20.37 1.66
C TYR A 263 33.90 -19.98 0.26
N GLY A 264 34.31 -18.72 0.04
CA GLY A 264 34.81 -18.28 -1.26
C GLY A 264 33.75 -18.28 -2.35
N ILE A 265 32.48 -18.09 -2.00
CA ILE A 265 31.36 -18.04 -2.94
C ILE A 265 31.15 -16.57 -3.37
N PRO A 266 31.54 -16.20 -4.60
CA PRO A 266 31.30 -14.84 -5.09
C PRO A 266 29.81 -14.58 -5.22
N PHE A 267 29.41 -13.32 -5.03
CA PHE A 267 28.01 -12.93 -5.19
C PHE A 267 27.84 -11.60 -5.92
N PHE A 268 26.65 -11.40 -6.46
CA PHE A 268 26.21 -10.12 -7.00
C PHE A 268 24.78 -9.79 -6.57
N GLU A 269 24.40 -8.53 -6.67
CA GLU A 269 23.01 -8.08 -6.50
C GLU A 269 22.33 -8.06 -7.87
N GLY A 270 21.16 -8.68 -7.99
CA GLY A 270 20.39 -8.64 -9.22
C GLY A 270 18.88 -8.68 -9.00
N SER A 271 18.14 -8.58 -10.10
CA SER A 271 16.69 -8.49 -10.11
C SER A 271 16.11 -9.32 -11.24
N PHE A 272 15.01 -10.02 -10.97
CA PHE A 272 14.19 -10.64 -12.01
C PHE A 272 12.85 -9.90 -12.17
N TYR A 273 12.71 -8.72 -11.55
CA TYR A 273 11.66 -7.77 -11.91
C TYR A 273 12.19 -6.93 -13.05
N GLY A 274 11.46 -6.80 -14.15
CA GLY A 274 11.92 -6.15 -15.38
C GLY A 274 12.50 -7.14 -16.38
N ILE A 275 12.25 -6.90 -17.67
CA ILE A 275 12.75 -7.76 -18.76
C ILE A 275 14.27 -7.63 -18.86
N GLN A 276 14.79 -6.40 -18.98
CA GLN A 276 16.22 -6.15 -19.06
C GLN A 276 16.98 -6.61 -17.80
N ASP A 277 16.41 -6.35 -16.63
CA ASP A 277 16.95 -6.81 -15.34
C ASP A 277 17.09 -8.34 -15.27
N SER A 278 16.07 -9.06 -15.76
CA SER A 278 16.10 -10.52 -15.83
C SER A 278 17.23 -10.99 -16.75
N SER A 279 17.37 -10.35 -17.92
CA SER A 279 18.46 -10.63 -18.87
C SER A 279 19.83 -10.36 -18.26
N ASP A 280 20.03 -9.22 -17.61
CA ASP A 280 21.30 -8.86 -16.98
C ASP A 280 21.65 -9.77 -15.81
N SER A 281 20.65 -10.24 -15.07
CA SER A 281 20.84 -11.22 -14.00
C SER A 281 21.25 -12.59 -14.55
N LEU A 282 20.64 -13.05 -15.64
CA LEU A 282 21.05 -14.28 -16.34
C LEU A 282 22.48 -14.19 -16.86
N ARG A 283 22.85 -13.06 -17.49
CA ARG A 283 24.23 -12.78 -17.94
C ARG A 283 25.24 -12.84 -16.82
N GLN A 284 24.94 -12.18 -15.69
CA GLN A 284 25.83 -12.14 -14.54
C GLN A 284 26.00 -13.52 -13.89
N ILE A 285 24.92 -14.31 -13.79
CA ILE A 285 25.00 -15.70 -13.33
C ILE A 285 25.93 -16.50 -14.26
N ALA A 286 25.69 -16.46 -15.57
CA ALA A 286 26.48 -17.20 -16.55
C ALA A 286 27.97 -16.82 -16.48
N ARG A 287 28.27 -15.51 -16.44
CA ARG A 287 29.63 -14.99 -16.31
C ARG A 287 30.32 -15.49 -15.04
N LEU A 288 29.68 -15.37 -13.87
CA LEU A 288 30.27 -15.82 -12.61
C LEU A 288 30.52 -17.32 -12.60
N LEU A 289 29.61 -18.12 -13.17
CA LEU A 289 29.80 -19.57 -13.26
C LEU A 289 30.98 -19.93 -14.16
N VAL A 290 31.13 -19.26 -15.31
CA VAL A 290 32.29 -19.45 -16.21
C VAL A 290 33.59 -19.06 -15.53
N GLU A 291 33.63 -17.91 -14.84
CA GLU A 291 34.78 -17.49 -14.02
C GLU A 291 35.12 -18.52 -12.91
N ARG A 292 34.15 -19.34 -12.51
CA ARG A 292 34.27 -20.41 -11.51
C ARG A 292 34.47 -21.81 -12.11
N GLY A 293 34.73 -21.90 -13.41
CA GLY A 293 35.11 -23.13 -14.10
C GLY A 293 33.99 -23.86 -14.84
N ALA A 294 32.83 -23.22 -15.05
CA ALA A 294 31.85 -23.72 -15.99
C ALA A 294 32.31 -23.50 -17.46
N PRO A 295 31.91 -24.36 -18.41
CA PRO A 295 32.19 -24.20 -19.83
C PRO A 295 31.76 -22.83 -20.39
N CYS A 296 32.63 -22.20 -21.19
CA CYS A 296 32.41 -20.87 -21.78
C CYS A 296 31.16 -20.79 -22.68
N GLU A 297 30.75 -21.91 -23.29
CA GLU A 297 29.53 -22.03 -24.10
C GLU A 297 28.25 -21.63 -23.34
N LEU A 298 28.28 -21.62 -22.00
CA LEU A 298 27.17 -21.18 -21.17
C LEU A 298 26.77 -19.73 -21.50
N ILE A 299 27.72 -18.86 -21.86
CA ILE A 299 27.43 -17.46 -22.20
C ILE A 299 26.59 -17.39 -23.48
N GLU A 300 26.99 -18.09 -24.54
CA GLU A 300 26.29 -18.08 -25.84
C GLU A 300 24.88 -18.70 -25.74
N ARG A 301 24.75 -19.79 -24.99
CA ARG A 301 23.45 -20.40 -24.67
C ARG A 301 22.56 -19.44 -23.89
N THR A 302 23.13 -18.70 -22.94
CA THR A 302 22.41 -17.70 -22.15
C THR A 302 21.89 -16.56 -23.02
N GLU A 303 22.72 -16.00 -23.91
CA GLU A 303 22.27 -14.96 -24.85
C GLU A 303 21.19 -15.46 -25.81
N SER A 304 21.26 -16.72 -26.25
CA SER A 304 20.23 -17.32 -27.10
C SER A 304 18.87 -17.42 -26.38
N VAL A 305 18.86 -17.82 -25.11
CA VAL A 305 17.65 -17.84 -24.28
C VAL A 305 17.12 -16.43 -24.06
N ILE A 306 18.00 -15.48 -23.71
CA ILE A 306 17.63 -14.08 -23.49
C ILE A 306 16.96 -13.49 -24.73
N ALA A 307 17.60 -13.59 -25.90
CA ALA A 307 17.07 -13.02 -27.14
C ALA A 307 15.69 -13.58 -27.49
N ARG A 308 15.49 -14.89 -27.27
CA ARG A 308 14.20 -15.56 -27.48
C ARG A 308 13.12 -15.05 -26.53
N GLU A 309 13.41 -14.97 -25.23
CA GLU A 309 12.43 -14.59 -24.22
C GLU A 309 12.11 -13.10 -24.24
N GLU A 310 13.10 -12.23 -24.49
CA GLU A 310 12.89 -10.80 -24.72
C GLU A 310 11.96 -10.57 -25.91
N ALA A 311 12.23 -11.20 -27.05
CA ALA A 311 11.39 -11.04 -28.25
C ALA A 311 9.93 -11.45 -27.99
N ARG A 312 9.70 -12.54 -27.26
CA ARG A 312 8.36 -13.00 -26.88
C ARG A 312 7.66 -12.03 -25.94
N ALA A 313 8.36 -11.57 -24.91
CA ALA A 313 7.80 -10.65 -23.92
C ALA A 313 7.45 -9.30 -24.55
N TRP A 314 8.36 -8.74 -25.36
CA TRP A 314 8.13 -7.47 -26.05
C TRP A 314 6.99 -7.55 -27.05
N ALA A 315 6.93 -8.59 -27.86
CA ALA A 315 5.82 -8.78 -28.80
C ALA A 315 4.46 -8.80 -28.09
N THR A 316 4.40 -9.35 -26.87
CA THR A 316 3.15 -9.38 -26.09
C THR A 316 2.85 -8.03 -25.44
N ILE A 317 3.85 -7.36 -24.85
CA ILE A 317 3.68 -6.04 -24.22
C ILE A 317 3.28 -4.97 -25.25
N GLU A 318 3.79 -5.07 -26.48
CA GLU A 318 3.47 -4.14 -27.56
C GLU A 318 1.95 -4.04 -27.82
N LEU A 319 1.21 -5.12 -27.61
CA LEU A 319 -0.25 -5.17 -27.76
C LEU A 319 -0.99 -4.26 -26.76
N TYR A 320 -0.37 -3.95 -25.62
CA TYR A 320 -0.95 -3.12 -24.57
C TYR A 320 -0.61 -1.64 -24.71
N LYS A 321 0.50 -1.29 -25.38
CA LYS A 321 0.96 0.11 -25.51
C LYS A 321 -0.11 1.09 -26.00
N PRO A 322 -0.92 0.78 -27.05
CA PRO A 322 -1.97 1.70 -27.50
C PRO A 322 -3.02 1.98 -26.43
N ARG A 323 -3.29 1.01 -25.55
CA ARG A 323 -4.26 1.15 -24.46
C ARG A 323 -3.69 1.99 -23.32
N PHE A 324 -2.38 1.92 -23.10
CA PHE A 324 -1.71 2.63 -22.02
C PHE A 324 -1.23 4.04 -22.38
N ALA A 325 -1.29 4.42 -23.65
CA ALA A 325 -0.92 5.76 -24.10
C ALA A 325 -1.58 6.87 -23.26
N GLY A 326 -0.75 7.72 -22.66
CA GLY A 326 -1.17 8.84 -21.79
C GLY A 326 -1.72 8.42 -20.42
N LYS A 327 -1.60 7.15 -20.02
CA LYS A 327 -1.97 6.68 -18.67
C LYS A 327 -0.82 6.89 -17.71
N ARG A 328 -1.16 7.41 -16.54
CA ARG A 328 -0.21 7.81 -15.50
C ARG A 328 -0.26 6.87 -14.31
N ALA A 329 0.88 6.34 -13.87
CA ALA A 329 0.99 5.45 -12.72
C ALA A 329 1.72 6.11 -11.54
N LEU A 330 1.22 5.84 -10.33
CA LEU A 330 1.87 6.17 -9.06
C LEU A 330 2.39 4.90 -8.41
N LEU A 331 3.71 4.82 -8.19
CA LEU A 331 4.35 3.63 -7.62
C LEU A 331 4.78 3.87 -6.17
N ILE A 332 4.20 3.15 -5.21
CA ILE A 332 4.54 3.26 -3.78
C ILE A 332 4.93 1.87 -3.25
N THR A 333 6.24 1.59 -3.24
CA THR A 333 6.80 0.29 -2.83
C THR A 333 7.90 0.40 -1.78
N GLY A 334 8.40 -0.75 -1.33
CA GLY A 334 9.48 -0.85 -0.36
C GLY A 334 10.88 -0.47 -0.88
N GLY A 335 11.02 0.32 -1.94
CA GLY A 335 12.26 0.97 -2.39
C GLY A 335 13.27 0.11 -3.15
N VAL A 336 13.31 -1.22 -3.00
CA VAL A 336 14.25 -2.08 -3.76
C VAL A 336 13.68 -2.53 -5.11
N LYS A 337 12.34 -2.61 -5.23
CA LYS A 337 11.65 -2.97 -6.48
C LYS A 337 11.32 -1.75 -7.36
N SER A 338 11.57 -0.54 -6.88
CA SER A 338 10.99 0.68 -7.47
C SER A 338 11.50 0.95 -8.89
N TRP A 339 12.80 0.81 -9.16
CA TRP A 339 13.36 1.21 -10.45
C TRP A 339 13.07 0.20 -11.57
N SER A 340 13.22 -1.09 -11.29
CA SER A 340 12.97 -2.15 -12.27
C SER A 340 11.52 -2.18 -12.74
N VAL A 341 10.59 -1.95 -11.80
CA VAL A 341 9.17 -1.81 -12.13
C VAL A 341 8.91 -0.50 -12.87
N VAL A 342 9.59 0.60 -12.52
CA VAL A 342 9.48 1.87 -13.28
C VAL A 342 9.85 1.65 -14.75
N ALA A 343 10.98 0.99 -15.02
CA ALA A 343 11.40 0.70 -16.38
C ALA A 343 10.35 -0.13 -17.13
N ALA A 344 9.88 -1.23 -16.53
CA ALA A 344 8.85 -2.08 -17.13
C ALA A 344 7.53 -1.34 -17.42
N LEU A 345 7.11 -0.43 -16.53
CA LEU A 345 5.90 0.38 -16.73
C LEU A 345 6.08 1.38 -17.89
N GLN A 346 7.24 2.03 -18.00
CA GLN A 346 7.54 2.95 -19.09
C GLN A 346 7.65 2.23 -20.43
N GLU A 347 8.30 1.06 -20.46
CA GLU A 347 8.40 0.21 -21.64
C GLU A 347 7.03 -0.30 -22.10
N ALA A 348 6.08 -0.51 -21.17
CA ALA A 348 4.69 -0.82 -21.49
C ALA A 348 3.86 0.40 -21.96
N GLY A 349 4.43 1.62 -21.92
CA GLY A 349 3.79 2.84 -22.38
C GLY A 349 3.05 3.66 -21.30
N LEU A 350 3.25 3.36 -20.01
CA LEU A 350 2.72 4.19 -18.92
C LEU A 350 3.69 5.31 -18.54
N GLU A 351 3.12 6.48 -18.22
CA GLU A 351 3.85 7.61 -17.66
C GLU A 351 3.93 7.50 -16.13
N LEU A 352 5.07 7.81 -15.54
CA LEU A 352 5.28 7.71 -14.09
C LEU A 352 5.17 9.09 -13.43
N VAL A 353 4.17 9.26 -12.58
CA VAL A 353 3.93 10.53 -11.86
C VAL A 353 4.83 10.67 -10.64
N GLY A 354 5.14 9.54 -10.02
CA GLY A 354 5.99 9.49 -8.85
C GLY A 354 6.31 8.07 -8.42
N THR A 355 7.45 7.92 -7.78
CA THR A 355 7.88 6.65 -7.21
C THR A 355 8.47 6.81 -5.82
N SER A 356 8.23 5.86 -4.93
CA SER A 356 8.81 5.87 -3.60
C SER A 356 10.29 5.46 -3.62
N VAL A 357 11.15 6.29 -3.02
CA VAL A 357 12.62 6.09 -2.97
C VAL A 357 13.16 5.85 -1.55
N LYS A 358 12.27 5.68 -0.56
CA LYS A 358 12.60 5.58 0.87
C LYS A 358 13.71 4.57 1.20
N LYS A 359 13.72 3.43 0.50
CA LYS A 359 14.69 2.34 0.73
C LYS A 359 15.63 2.09 -0.45
N SER A 360 15.58 2.93 -1.48
CA SER A 360 16.42 2.84 -2.68
C SER A 360 17.85 3.30 -2.39
N THR A 361 18.83 2.75 -3.12
CA THR A 361 20.23 3.19 -3.03
C THR A 361 20.46 4.53 -3.72
N LYS A 362 21.66 5.11 -3.56
CA LYS A 362 22.04 6.31 -4.33
C LYS A 362 22.00 6.04 -5.84
N GLN A 363 22.56 4.91 -6.27
CA GLN A 363 22.56 4.48 -7.66
C GLN A 363 21.15 4.25 -8.20
N ASP A 364 20.27 3.62 -7.42
CA ASP A 364 18.86 3.44 -7.82
C ASP A 364 18.17 4.80 -7.97
N LYS A 365 18.43 5.75 -7.05
CA LYS A 365 17.87 7.11 -7.14
C LYS A 365 18.37 7.84 -8.39
N GLU A 366 19.63 7.69 -8.76
CA GLU A 366 20.19 8.28 -9.98
C GLU A 366 19.53 7.71 -11.24
N ARG A 367 19.43 6.39 -11.35
CA ARG A 367 18.73 5.73 -12.46
C ARG A 367 17.25 6.13 -12.55
N ILE A 368 16.57 6.22 -11.41
CA ILE A 368 15.18 6.67 -11.36
C ILE A 368 15.05 8.12 -11.89
N LYS A 369 16.00 9.01 -11.58
CA LYS A 369 15.99 10.39 -12.12
C LYS A 369 16.21 10.42 -13.62
N GLU A 370 17.12 9.60 -14.13
CA GLU A 370 17.38 9.46 -15.57
C GLU A 370 16.14 8.97 -16.31
N LEU A 371 15.44 7.97 -15.74
CA LEU A 371 14.25 7.37 -16.34
C LEU A 371 13.00 8.25 -16.25
N MET A 372 12.76 8.88 -15.10
CA MET A 372 11.50 9.59 -14.86
C MET A 372 11.51 11.05 -15.34
N GLY A 373 12.67 11.60 -15.73
CA GLY A 373 12.79 13.01 -16.10
C GLY A 373 12.65 13.97 -14.90
N GLN A 374 12.72 15.28 -15.16
CA GLN A 374 12.75 16.30 -14.09
C GLN A 374 11.40 16.50 -13.36
N ASP A 375 10.28 16.12 -13.98
CA ASP A 375 8.93 16.43 -13.48
C ASP A 375 8.36 15.39 -12.50
N ALA A 376 8.98 14.22 -12.39
CA ALA A 376 8.42 13.14 -11.63
C ALA A 376 8.78 13.17 -10.13
N LEU A 377 7.78 12.88 -9.28
CA LEU A 377 7.90 13.03 -7.84
C LEU A 377 8.66 11.86 -7.20
N MET A 378 9.86 12.14 -6.66
CA MET A 378 10.58 11.21 -5.78
C MET A 378 10.03 11.26 -4.35
N ILE A 379 9.36 10.21 -3.92
CA ILE A 379 8.63 10.19 -2.65
C ILE A 379 9.46 9.48 -1.56
N GLU A 380 9.95 10.22 -0.57
CA GLU A 380 10.64 9.61 0.59
C GLU A 380 9.68 9.12 1.67
N ASP A 381 8.62 9.90 1.93
CA ASP A 381 7.49 9.51 2.77
C ASP A 381 6.27 10.27 2.26
N MET A 382 5.13 9.60 2.16
CA MET A 382 3.86 10.25 1.83
C MET A 382 2.79 9.73 2.76
N THR A 383 2.07 10.65 3.37
CA THR A 383 0.97 10.32 4.27
C THR A 383 -0.23 9.80 3.46
N PRO A 384 -1.09 8.95 4.07
CA PRO A 384 -2.33 8.52 3.42
C PRO A 384 -3.20 9.68 2.90
N ARG A 385 -3.18 10.84 3.58
CA ARG A 385 -3.94 12.03 3.17
C ARG A 385 -3.39 12.65 1.88
N GLU A 386 -2.07 12.70 1.73
CA GLU A 386 -1.42 13.23 0.51
C GLU A 386 -1.62 12.28 -0.68
N ILE A 387 -1.49 10.97 -0.45
CA ILE A 387 -1.81 9.94 -1.47
C ILE A 387 -3.26 10.12 -1.93
N TYR A 388 -4.20 10.21 -0.98
CA TYR A 388 -5.61 10.40 -1.29
C TYR A 388 -5.85 11.67 -2.11
N LYS A 389 -5.25 12.81 -1.72
CA LYS A 389 -5.40 14.07 -2.46
C LYS A 389 -4.87 13.94 -3.90
N MET A 390 -3.70 13.34 -4.09
CA MET A 390 -3.11 13.14 -5.41
C MET A 390 -3.99 12.28 -6.33
N LEU A 391 -4.56 11.20 -5.79
CA LEU A 391 -5.46 10.31 -6.52
C LEU A 391 -6.81 10.98 -6.80
N LYS A 392 -7.36 11.70 -5.82
CA LYS A 392 -8.62 12.44 -5.96
C LYS A 392 -8.53 13.56 -6.99
N ASP A 393 -7.40 14.24 -7.05
CA ASP A 393 -7.10 15.29 -8.05
C ASP A 393 -6.77 14.69 -9.43
N ALA A 394 -6.95 13.37 -9.62
CA ALA A 394 -6.69 12.61 -10.85
C ALA A 394 -5.28 12.87 -11.42
N LYS A 395 -4.26 12.97 -10.56
CA LYS A 395 -2.87 13.14 -11.01
C LYS A 395 -2.22 11.84 -11.48
N ALA A 396 -2.77 10.69 -11.08
CA ALA A 396 -2.40 9.36 -11.55
C ALA A 396 -3.67 8.56 -11.84
N ASP A 397 -3.65 7.73 -12.88
CA ASP A 397 -4.77 6.87 -13.30
C ASP A 397 -4.79 5.52 -12.57
N ILE A 398 -3.64 5.06 -12.07
CA ILE A 398 -3.52 3.85 -11.25
C ILE A 398 -2.45 4.02 -10.16
N MET A 399 -2.69 3.41 -9.00
CA MET A 399 -1.68 3.26 -7.95
C MET A 399 -1.21 1.81 -7.82
N LEU A 400 0.11 1.61 -7.91
CA LEU A 400 0.75 0.33 -7.63
C LEU A 400 1.40 0.41 -6.25
N SER A 401 0.92 -0.37 -5.28
CA SER A 401 1.46 -0.32 -3.92
C SER A 401 1.22 -1.60 -3.13
N GLY A 402 1.06 -1.54 -1.80
CA GLY A 402 0.73 -2.70 -0.95
C GLY A 402 -0.57 -2.49 -0.18
N GLY A 403 -1.13 -3.57 0.37
CA GLY A 403 -2.49 -3.58 0.95
C GLY A 403 -2.76 -2.51 2.01
N LYS A 404 -1.74 -2.08 2.77
CA LYS A 404 -1.89 -0.96 3.73
C LYS A 404 -2.39 0.36 3.10
N SER A 405 -2.10 0.58 1.82
CA SER A 405 -2.51 1.76 1.06
C SER A 405 -3.64 1.50 0.08
N GLN A 406 -4.10 0.25 -0.08
CA GLN A 406 -5.20 -0.13 -0.96
C GLN A 406 -6.44 0.73 -0.72
N PHE A 407 -6.91 0.79 0.53
CA PHE A 407 -8.13 1.51 0.88
C PHE A 407 -8.03 3.03 0.66
N VAL A 408 -6.82 3.58 0.56
CA VAL A 408 -6.63 4.99 0.22
C VAL A 408 -7.00 5.24 -1.23
N ALA A 409 -6.53 4.39 -2.15
CA ALA A 409 -6.90 4.48 -3.57
C ALA A 409 -8.37 4.15 -3.81
N LEU A 410 -8.89 3.10 -3.15
CA LEU A 410 -10.30 2.73 -3.31
C LEU A 410 -11.25 3.82 -2.81
N LYS A 411 -10.93 4.51 -1.70
CA LYS A 411 -11.69 5.69 -1.24
C LYS A 411 -11.62 6.85 -2.22
N ALA A 412 -10.54 6.98 -2.99
CA ALA A 412 -10.42 7.96 -4.06
C ALA A 412 -11.10 7.52 -5.36
N ALA A 413 -11.77 6.36 -5.39
CA ALA A 413 -12.38 5.77 -6.58
C ALA A 413 -11.38 5.56 -7.74
N MET A 414 -10.14 5.19 -7.39
CA MET A 414 -9.05 4.98 -8.35
C MET A 414 -8.57 3.53 -8.41
N PRO A 415 -8.18 3.05 -9.61
CA PRO A 415 -7.53 1.77 -9.81
C PRO A 415 -6.33 1.56 -8.88
N TRP A 416 -6.23 0.34 -8.35
CA TRP A 416 -5.14 -0.08 -7.48
C TRP A 416 -4.69 -1.49 -7.82
N LEU A 417 -3.38 -1.71 -7.78
CA LEU A 417 -2.77 -3.03 -7.95
C LEU A 417 -1.74 -3.29 -6.86
N ASP A 418 -1.79 -4.48 -6.26
CA ASP A 418 -0.77 -4.92 -5.31
C ASP A 418 0.48 -5.42 -6.03
N ILE A 419 1.63 -4.85 -5.67
CA ILE A 419 2.97 -5.28 -6.14
C ILE A 419 3.89 -5.71 -4.98
N ASN A 420 3.38 -5.68 -3.75
CA ASN A 420 4.07 -6.11 -2.55
C ASN A 420 3.72 -7.57 -2.23
N GLN A 421 3.72 -7.94 -0.94
CA GLN A 421 3.73 -9.34 -0.48
C GLN A 421 2.35 -10.01 -0.41
N GLU A 422 1.27 -9.23 -0.52
CA GLU A 422 -0.13 -9.68 -0.43
C GLU A 422 -0.76 -9.89 -1.82
N ARG A 423 0.01 -9.61 -2.89
CA ARG A 423 -0.41 -9.88 -4.27
C ARG A 423 -0.70 -11.36 -4.49
N CYS A 424 -1.46 -11.65 -5.56
CA CYS A 424 -1.89 -13.00 -5.93
C CYS A 424 -1.24 -13.52 -7.23
N HIS A 425 -0.42 -12.71 -7.89
CA HIS A 425 0.21 -13.04 -9.17
C HIS A 425 1.75 -12.97 -9.07
N ALA A 426 2.40 -13.84 -9.83
CA ALA A 426 3.84 -13.81 -10.03
C ALA A 426 4.19 -12.77 -11.09
N TYR A 427 5.09 -11.84 -10.74
CA TYR A 427 5.55 -10.80 -11.67
C TYR A 427 7.01 -10.97 -12.07
N MET A 428 7.70 -12.01 -11.58
CA MET A 428 9.10 -12.21 -11.85
C MET A 428 9.36 -12.86 -13.22
N GLY A 429 10.48 -12.51 -13.86
CA GLY A 429 10.90 -12.98 -15.17
C GLY A 429 10.10 -12.37 -16.33
N TYR A 430 10.40 -12.82 -17.54
CA TYR A 430 9.76 -12.35 -18.78
C TYR A 430 8.24 -12.55 -18.76
N ILE A 431 7.78 -13.75 -18.40
CA ILE A 431 6.35 -14.10 -18.32
C ILE A 431 5.66 -13.28 -17.21
N GLY A 432 6.31 -13.13 -16.06
CA GLY A 432 5.76 -12.35 -14.95
C GLY A 432 5.59 -10.86 -15.29
N MET A 433 6.49 -10.28 -16.08
CA MET A 433 6.35 -8.89 -16.55
C MET A 433 5.18 -8.72 -17.51
N VAL A 434 4.97 -9.65 -18.43
CA VAL A 434 3.75 -9.68 -19.26
C VAL A 434 2.50 -9.79 -18.36
N LYS A 435 2.55 -10.63 -17.33
CA LYS A 435 1.45 -10.78 -16.37
C LYS A 435 1.17 -9.49 -15.59
N LEU A 436 2.20 -8.76 -15.19
CA LEU A 436 2.04 -7.46 -14.54
C LEU A 436 1.30 -6.48 -15.44
N VAL A 437 1.70 -6.39 -16.71
CA VAL A 437 1.05 -5.55 -17.73
C VAL A 437 -0.41 -5.95 -17.93
N GLU A 438 -0.71 -7.25 -18.03
CA GLU A 438 -2.07 -7.77 -18.13
C GLU A 438 -2.95 -7.35 -16.93
N GLU A 439 -2.42 -7.46 -15.70
CA GLU A 439 -3.18 -7.10 -14.49
C GLU A 439 -3.34 -5.58 -14.33
N ILE A 440 -2.39 -4.78 -14.82
CA ILE A 440 -2.55 -3.33 -14.92
C ILE A 440 -3.69 -2.97 -15.88
N ASP A 441 -3.76 -3.61 -17.05
CA ASP A 441 -4.85 -3.40 -18.01
C ASP A 441 -6.22 -3.71 -17.39
N LYS A 442 -6.35 -4.87 -16.75
CA LYS A 442 -7.58 -5.26 -16.04
C LYS A 442 -7.97 -4.27 -14.95
N ALA A 443 -6.99 -3.79 -14.17
CA ALA A 443 -7.24 -2.84 -13.10
C ALA A 443 -7.67 -1.47 -13.64
N LEU A 444 -6.99 -0.95 -14.66
CA LEU A 444 -7.29 0.35 -15.27
C LEU A 444 -8.64 0.37 -15.97
N PHE A 445 -8.94 -0.66 -16.76
CA PHE A 445 -10.10 -0.68 -17.65
C PHE A 445 -11.27 -1.50 -17.10
N ASN A 446 -11.28 -1.78 -15.80
CA ASN A 446 -12.41 -2.44 -15.17
C ASN A 446 -13.70 -1.60 -15.36
N PRO A 447 -14.80 -2.17 -15.91
CA PRO A 447 -16.03 -1.43 -16.18
C PRO A 447 -16.71 -0.88 -14.91
N MET A 448 -16.35 -1.41 -13.73
CA MET A 448 -16.84 -0.91 -12.45
C MET A 448 -16.49 0.57 -12.25
N TRP A 449 -15.35 1.06 -12.75
CA TRP A 449 -14.94 2.45 -12.56
C TRP A 449 -15.89 3.44 -13.23
N GLU A 450 -16.43 3.09 -14.40
CA GLU A 450 -17.44 3.90 -15.07
C GLU A 450 -18.71 3.97 -14.23
N GLN A 451 -19.15 2.82 -13.69
CA GLN A 451 -20.36 2.75 -12.85
C GLN A 451 -20.19 3.53 -11.55
N LEU A 452 -19.03 3.42 -10.89
CA LEU A 452 -18.74 4.09 -9.62
C LEU A 452 -18.64 5.62 -9.76
N ARG A 453 -18.21 6.12 -10.92
CA ARG A 453 -18.04 7.56 -11.19
C ARG A 453 -19.31 8.23 -11.71
N ARG A 454 -20.35 7.48 -12.03
CA ARG A 454 -21.66 8.06 -12.38
C ARG A 454 -22.24 8.75 -11.14
N PRO A 455 -22.89 9.92 -11.30
CA PRO A 455 -23.66 10.52 -10.22
C PRO A 455 -24.67 9.51 -9.65
N ALA A 456 -24.90 9.56 -8.34
CA ALA A 456 -25.87 8.64 -7.78
C ALA A 456 -27.27 8.98 -8.32
N PRO A 457 -28.14 7.99 -8.60
CA PRO A 457 -29.45 8.25 -9.19
C PRO A 457 -30.31 9.24 -8.38
N TRP A 458 -30.16 9.26 -7.05
CA TRP A 458 -30.86 10.19 -6.18
C TRP A 458 -30.26 11.60 -6.14
N GLU A 459 -29.00 11.79 -6.56
CA GLU A 459 -28.41 13.12 -6.72
C GLU A 459 -29.01 13.86 -7.91
N GLU A 460 -29.33 13.15 -8.99
CA GLU A 460 -30.09 13.72 -10.09
C GLU A 460 -31.52 14.09 -9.67
N VAL A 461 -32.18 13.24 -8.86
CA VAL A 461 -33.50 13.57 -8.30
C VAL A 461 -33.43 14.79 -7.37
N ALA A 462 -32.37 14.91 -6.56
CA ALA A 462 -32.16 16.06 -5.69
C ALA A 462 -31.92 17.35 -6.48
N LYS A 463 -31.05 17.30 -7.51
CA LYS A 463 -30.81 18.43 -8.42
C LYS A 463 -32.10 18.84 -9.14
N ASN A 464 -32.83 17.87 -9.72
CA ASN A 464 -34.09 18.13 -10.41
C ASN A 464 -35.15 18.72 -9.47
N ARG A 465 -35.22 18.26 -8.21
CA ARG A 465 -36.09 18.87 -7.20
C ARG A 465 -35.68 20.30 -6.88
N GLN A 466 -34.38 20.58 -6.78
CA GLN A 466 -33.86 21.91 -6.49
C GLN A 466 -34.11 22.88 -7.65
N THR A 467 -33.84 22.45 -8.89
CA THR A 467 -34.16 23.18 -10.13
C THR A 467 -35.66 23.42 -10.27
N ASN A 468 -36.50 22.43 -10.01
CA ASN A 468 -37.96 22.59 -10.03
C ASN A 468 -38.44 23.55 -8.93
N ARG A 469 -37.81 23.55 -7.75
CA ARG A 469 -38.13 24.50 -6.68
C ARG A 469 -37.74 25.93 -7.04
N MET A 470 -36.58 26.12 -7.69
CA MET A 470 -36.14 27.43 -8.18
C MET A 470 -37.03 27.92 -9.32
N ALA A 471 -37.41 27.05 -10.25
CA ALA A 471 -38.38 27.37 -11.31
C ALA A 471 -39.76 27.72 -10.73
N GLN A 472 -40.21 27.05 -9.67
CA GLN A 472 -41.45 27.42 -8.96
C GLN A 472 -41.36 28.77 -8.24
N ILE A 473 -40.19 29.14 -7.72
CA ILE A 473 -39.95 30.46 -7.11
C ILE A 473 -39.96 31.56 -8.20
N ASP A 474 -39.37 31.31 -9.37
CA ASP A 474 -39.43 32.25 -10.50
C ASP A 474 -40.85 32.40 -11.04
N VAL A 475 -41.63 31.31 -11.13
CA VAL A 475 -43.05 31.39 -11.52
C VAL A 475 -43.88 32.12 -10.46
N GLN A 476 -43.64 31.88 -9.17
CA GLN A 476 -44.29 32.64 -8.09
C GLN A 476 -43.88 34.11 -8.07
N ALA A 477 -42.65 34.47 -8.45
CA ALA A 477 -42.20 35.86 -8.58
C ALA A 477 -42.84 36.58 -9.78
N VAL A 478 -43.23 35.85 -10.82
CA VAL A 478 -43.99 36.38 -11.97
C VAL A 478 -45.50 36.46 -11.68
N ASP A 479 -46.03 35.60 -10.82
CA ASP A 479 -47.45 35.58 -10.42
C ASP A 479 -47.81 36.58 -9.29
N VAL A 480 -46.86 37.35 -8.74
CA VAL A 480 -47.18 38.58 -7.96
C VAL A 480 -47.43 39.75 -8.92
N ALA A 481 -48.32 39.56 -9.89
CA ALA A 481 -48.99 40.66 -10.57
C ALA A 481 -50.15 41.14 -9.68
N ALA A 482 -50.19 42.45 -9.44
CA ALA A 482 -51.02 43.18 -8.48
C ALA A 482 -52.43 42.59 -8.20
N ASP A 483 -52.76 42.46 -6.91
CA ASP A 483 -54.12 42.22 -6.42
C ASP A 483 -55.10 43.26 -7.02
N PRO A 484 -56.22 42.82 -7.64
CA PRO A 484 -57.19 43.69 -8.29
C PRO A 484 -57.69 44.85 -7.43
N GLU A 485 -57.80 44.65 -6.12
CA GLU A 485 -58.25 45.68 -5.18
C GLU A 485 -57.20 46.78 -5.00
N THR A 486 -55.91 46.41 -5.01
CA THR A 486 -54.80 47.35 -4.94
C THR A 486 -54.76 48.24 -6.19
N THR A 487 -55.01 47.67 -7.38
CA THR A 487 -55.13 48.44 -8.63
C THR A 487 -56.35 49.35 -8.65
N ARG A 488 -57.49 48.91 -8.09
CA ARG A 488 -58.71 49.73 -7.99
C ARG A 488 -58.49 50.95 -7.11
N ARG A 489 -57.88 50.76 -5.93
CA ARG A 489 -57.67 51.83 -4.94
C ARG A 489 -56.65 52.88 -5.40
N ALA A 490 -55.67 52.50 -6.22
CA ALA A 490 -54.69 53.43 -6.78
C ALA A 490 -55.26 54.37 -7.88
N LYS A 491 -56.51 54.16 -8.33
CA LYS A 491 -57.12 54.96 -9.40
C LYS A 491 -57.30 56.42 -8.96
N LYS A 492 -56.67 57.35 -9.68
CA LYS A 492 -56.74 58.79 -9.37
C LYS A 492 -58.15 59.34 -9.59
N VAL A 493 -58.71 59.94 -8.53
CA VAL A 493 -60.05 60.54 -8.52
C VAL A 493 -59.96 62.06 -8.71
N CYS A 494 -58.96 62.71 -8.10
CA CYS A 494 -58.64 64.11 -8.34
C CYS A 494 -57.27 64.22 -9.02
N PHE A 495 -57.25 64.52 -10.31
CA PHE A 495 -55.99 64.62 -11.08
C PHE A 495 -55.19 65.87 -10.75
N CYS A 496 -55.83 66.98 -10.34
CA CYS A 496 -55.16 68.24 -10.04
C CYS A 496 -54.33 68.21 -8.74
N LYS A 497 -54.60 67.26 -7.85
CA LYS A 497 -53.93 67.09 -6.54
C LYS A 497 -53.49 65.65 -6.29
N GLU A 498 -53.53 64.83 -7.34
CA GLU A 498 -53.12 63.42 -7.34
C GLU A 498 -53.71 62.55 -6.22
N VAL A 499 -54.97 62.80 -5.83
CA VAL A 499 -55.66 62.00 -4.81
C VAL A 499 -56.28 60.77 -5.46
N ASP A 500 -55.96 59.58 -4.94
CA ASP A 500 -56.52 58.30 -5.37
C ASP A 500 -57.78 57.89 -4.61
N LEU A 501 -58.46 56.89 -5.14
CA LEU A 501 -59.73 56.37 -4.64
C LEU A 501 -59.59 55.80 -3.23
N GLY A 502 -58.49 55.08 -2.96
CA GLY A 502 -58.20 54.50 -1.65
C GLY A 502 -58.10 55.57 -0.56
N THR A 503 -57.44 56.69 -0.85
CA THR A 503 -57.31 57.81 0.09
C THR A 503 -58.67 58.44 0.43
N LEU A 504 -59.58 58.54 -0.55
CA LEU A 504 -60.93 59.08 -0.31
C LEU A 504 -61.79 58.13 0.53
N GLU A 505 -61.76 56.83 0.22
CA GLU A 505 -62.53 55.80 0.93
C GLU A 505 -62.06 55.65 2.38
N ASP A 506 -60.75 55.72 2.64
CA ASP A 506 -60.20 55.68 3.99
C ASP A 506 -60.63 56.90 4.80
N ALA A 507 -60.52 58.11 4.24
CA ALA A 507 -60.92 59.34 4.93
C ALA A 507 -62.43 59.36 5.26
N ILE A 508 -63.28 58.86 4.35
CA ILE A 508 -64.72 58.72 4.59
C ILE A 508 -64.98 57.77 5.76
N ARG A 509 -64.29 56.63 5.79
CA ARG A 509 -64.49 55.59 6.82
C ARG A 509 -63.90 55.96 8.17
N SER A 510 -62.70 56.53 8.22
CA SER A 510 -62.00 56.88 9.47
C SER A 510 -62.60 58.09 10.17
N HIS A 511 -63.17 59.03 9.41
CA HIS A 511 -63.72 60.28 9.95
C HIS A 511 -65.25 60.39 9.82
N GLY A 512 -65.94 59.36 9.32
CA GLY A 512 -67.40 59.33 9.23
C GLY A 512 -67.98 60.44 8.35
N LEU A 513 -67.30 60.78 7.26
CA LEU A 513 -67.62 61.94 6.43
C LEU A 513 -68.85 61.65 5.56
N THR A 514 -69.89 62.47 5.64
CA THR A 514 -71.17 62.26 4.95
C THR A 514 -71.49 63.32 3.88
N SER A 515 -70.62 64.33 3.72
CA SER A 515 -70.79 65.40 2.72
C SER A 515 -69.54 65.59 1.87
N VAL A 516 -69.74 66.05 0.63
CA VAL A 516 -68.67 66.26 -0.35
C VAL A 516 -67.67 67.30 0.16
N GLU A 517 -68.14 68.40 0.74
CA GLU A 517 -67.31 69.45 1.31
C GLU A 517 -66.42 68.94 2.44
N ALA A 518 -66.92 68.05 3.31
CA ALA A 518 -66.14 67.48 4.41
C ALA A 518 -65.02 66.55 3.89
N VAL A 519 -65.32 65.70 2.91
CA VAL A 519 -64.31 64.85 2.24
C VAL A 519 -63.24 65.69 1.56
N ARG A 520 -63.63 66.78 0.89
CA ARG A 520 -62.69 67.68 0.22
C ARG A 520 -61.76 68.39 1.18
N GLN A 521 -62.27 68.82 2.34
CA GLN A 521 -61.45 69.46 3.38
C GLN A 521 -60.41 68.51 3.96
N HIS A 522 -60.78 67.25 4.20
CA HIS A 522 -59.86 66.26 4.78
C HIS A 522 -58.84 65.69 3.78
N THR A 523 -59.18 65.62 2.49
CA THR A 523 -58.33 64.96 1.47
C THR A 523 -57.68 65.93 0.50
N SER A 524 -57.90 67.24 0.67
CA SER A 524 -57.42 68.31 -0.21
C SER A 524 -57.89 68.21 -1.68
N ALA A 525 -58.94 67.45 -1.95
CA ALA A 525 -59.49 67.21 -3.28
C ALA A 525 -60.42 68.36 -3.76
N PHE A 526 -59.89 69.58 -3.90
CA PHE A 526 -60.71 70.79 -4.16
C PHE A 526 -61.01 71.12 -5.64
N GLY A 527 -60.57 70.28 -6.59
CA GLY A 527 -60.81 70.52 -8.02
C GLY A 527 -62.29 70.44 -8.40
N GLY A 528 -62.78 71.32 -9.26
CA GLY A 528 -64.19 71.29 -9.73
C GLY A 528 -64.61 69.96 -10.37
N CYS A 529 -63.65 69.23 -10.97
CA CYS A 529 -63.87 67.97 -11.68
C CYS A 529 -64.09 66.74 -10.79
N CYS A 530 -63.71 66.76 -9.50
CA CYS A 530 -63.84 65.60 -8.61
C CYS A 530 -65.15 65.58 -7.79
N LYS A 531 -65.97 66.64 -7.84
CA LYS A 531 -67.21 66.76 -7.05
C LYS A 531 -68.14 65.56 -7.24
N ARG A 532 -68.49 65.30 -8.50
CA ARG A 532 -69.42 64.24 -8.91
C ARG A 532 -68.92 62.84 -8.56
N ARG A 533 -67.60 62.63 -8.57
CA ARG A 533 -66.99 61.34 -8.22
C ARG A 533 -67.00 61.09 -6.71
N ILE A 534 -66.82 62.14 -5.90
CA ILE A 534 -66.94 62.05 -4.45
C ILE A 534 -68.40 61.79 -4.05
N GLU A 535 -69.37 62.42 -4.72
CA GLU A 535 -70.81 62.14 -4.56
C GLU A 535 -71.11 60.66 -4.84
N ASP A 536 -70.62 60.12 -5.96
CA ASP A 536 -70.82 58.71 -6.33
C ASP A 536 -70.22 57.74 -5.28
N ILE A 537 -69.06 58.07 -4.71
CA ILE A 537 -68.41 57.25 -3.66
C ILE A 537 -69.25 57.27 -2.37
N LEU A 538 -69.70 58.44 -1.93
CA LEU A 538 -70.53 58.60 -0.72
C LEU A 538 -71.86 57.84 -0.84
N THR A 539 -72.50 57.82 -2.02
CA THR A 539 -73.73 57.03 -2.24
C THR A 539 -73.52 55.52 -2.23
N LYS A 540 -72.30 55.04 -2.50
CA LYS A 540 -71.98 53.61 -2.56
C LYS A 540 -71.41 53.05 -1.26
N MET A 541 -71.04 53.91 -0.31
CA MET A 541 -70.50 53.52 0.98
C MET A 541 -71.59 53.60 2.07
N PRO A 542 -72.10 52.48 2.60
CA PRO A 542 -73.03 52.50 3.72
C PRO A 542 -72.31 53.01 4.99
N VAL A 543 -72.96 53.91 5.73
CA VAL A 543 -72.43 54.46 6.99
C VAL A 543 -72.42 53.35 8.04
N SER A 544 -71.25 52.81 8.37
CA SER A 544 -71.06 51.88 9.48
C SER A 544 -69.98 52.39 10.43
N SER A 545 -70.30 52.36 11.72
CA SER A 545 -69.59 52.86 12.92
C SER A 545 -68.07 52.59 12.98
N PRO A 546 -67.29 53.40 13.73
CA PRO A 546 -65.83 53.42 13.62
C PRO A 546 -65.17 52.17 14.22
N PRO A 547 -64.05 51.66 13.65
CA PRO A 547 -63.32 50.51 14.21
C PRO A 547 -62.52 50.90 15.46
N ALA A 548 -62.49 49.99 16.43
CA ALA A 548 -61.77 50.11 17.70
C ALA A 548 -60.25 50.28 17.50
N MET A 549 -59.65 51.17 18.30
CA MET A 549 -58.21 51.40 18.38
C MET A 549 -57.47 50.12 18.79
N LEU A 550 -56.55 49.67 17.93
CA LEU A 550 -55.48 48.74 18.30
C LEU A 550 -54.23 49.55 18.61
N GLN A 551 -53.80 49.46 19.87
CA GLN A 551 -52.54 49.98 20.38
C GLN A 551 -51.34 49.28 19.73
N ALA A 552 -50.25 50.03 19.57
CA ALA A 552 -48.99 49.61 19.00
C ALA A 552 -47.96 49.19 20.07
N ALA A 553 -46.92 48.49 19.58
CA ALA A 553 -45.61 48.17 20.16
C ALA A 553 -45.57 47.00 21.17
N GLU A 554 -44.58 46.10 21.14
CA GLU A 554 -43.17 46.25 20.70
C GLU A 554 -42.70 45.27 19.61
#